data_AF-A0A2G8MS13-F1
#
_entry.id   AF-A0A2G8MS13-F1
#
_cell.length_a   1.000
_cell.length_b   1.000
_cell.length_c   1.000
_cell.angle_alpha   90.00
_cell.angle_beta   90.00
_cell.angle_gamma   90.00
#
_symmetry.space_group_name_H-M   'P 1'
#
loop_
_entity.id
_entity.type
_entity.pdbx_description
1 polymer ?
#
loop_
_entity_poly.entity_id
_entity_poly.type
_entity_poly.pdbx_seq_one_letter_code
_entity_poly.pdbx_strand_id
1 'polypeptide(L)'
;MVTGGSWSVSQSWPVYCQAGAAGRVALIEAAAKKWGVSPDSCVARGGRVVCGKQEISYAELVTLGVTREFSEAELKALPLKADADLRLVGKPVTSLDIANKTTGDAVFGIDARVEGMVYASPLLPPTRYGVGADAELTQLPRCH
;
A
#
# COMPACT_ATOMS: atom_id res chain seq x y z
N MET A 1 1.96 -6.50 14.70
CA MET A 1 0.96 -5.61 14.07
C MET A 1 -0.41 -6.10 14.53
N VAL A 2 -1.21 -5.23 15.16
CA VAL A 2 -2.61 -5.51 15.52
C VAL A 2 -3.50 -4.98 14.39
N THR A 3 -4.37 -5.82 13.84
CA THR A 3 -5.30 -5.47 12.74
C THR A 3 -6.74 -5.25 13.21
N GLY A 4 -6.96 -5.11 14.53
CA GLY A 4 -8.25 -4.79 15.13
C GLY A 4 -8.35 -3.33 15.61
N GLY A 5 -9.58 -2.80 15.66
CA GLY A 5 -9.87 -1.49 16.27
C GLY A 5 -9.54 -0.27 15.40
N SER A 6 -9.24 -0.43 14.11
CA SER A 6 -8.89 0.67 13.19
C SER A 6 -7.64 1.46 13.59
N TRP A 7 -6.73 0.84 14.34
CA TRP A 7 -5.50 1.50 14.84
C TRP A 7 -4.26 1.29 13.97
N SER A 8 -4.34 0.44 12.94
CA SER A 8 -3.15 0.03 12.18
C SER A 8 -2.44 1.22 11.51
N VAL A 9 -3.18 2.20 10.99
CA VAL A 9 -2.59 3.38 10.35
C VAL A 9 -1.89 4.28 11.36
N SER A 10 -2.52 4.59 12.48
CA SER A 10 -1.94 5.48 13.50
C SER A 10 -0.75 4.83 14.21
N GLN A 11 -0.82 3.53 14.52
CA GLN A 11 0.29 2.81 15.15
C GLN A 11 1.50 2.66 14.24
N SER A 12 1.28 2.48 12.93
CA SER A 12 2.37 2.29 11.95
C SER A 12 2.84 3.60 11.30
N TRP A 13 2.28 4.75 11.66
CA TRP A 13 2.64 6.06 11.12
C TRP A 13 4.15 6.34 11.11
N PRO A 14 4.93 6.12 12.20
CA PRO A 14 6.37 6.38 12.19
C PRO A 14 7.11 5.55 11.15
N VAL A 15 6.75 4.26 11.03
CA VAL A 15 7.37 3.32 10.08
C VAL A 15 7.07 3.75 8.63
N TYR A 16 5.84 4.18 8.35
CA TYR A 16 5.46 4.64 7.01
C TYR A 16 6.12 5.97 6.63
N CYS A 17 6.26 6.91 7.57
CA CYS A 17 7.02 8.14 7.35
C CYS A 17 8.48 7.86 7.00
N GLN A 18 9.10 6.93 7.71
CA GLN A 18 10.47 6.50 7.49
C GLN A 18 10.64 5.81 6.13
N ALA A 19 9.75 4.87 5.78
CA ALA A 19 9.74 4.23 4.47
C ALA A 19 9.54 5.25 3.34
N GLY A 20 8.65 6.23 3.52
CA GLY A 20 8.42 7.31 2.56
C GLY A 20 9.64 8.25 2.41
N ALA A 21 10.41 8.48 3.47
CA ALA A 21 11.67 9.21 3.41
C ALA A 21 12.73 8.43 2.62
N ALA A 22 12.89 7.13 2.91
CA ALA A 22 13.80 6.24 2.19
C ALA A 22 13.48 6.16 0.69
N GLY A 23 12.21 5.92 0.35
CA GLY A 23 11.78 5.89 -1.06
C GLY A 23 12.02 7.22 -1.78
N ARG A 24 11.77 8.35 -1.10
CA ARG A 24 12.07 9.68 -1.66
C ARG A 24 13.56 9.85 -1.98
N VAL A 25 14.44 9.48 -1.06
CA VAL A 25 15.89 9.57 -1.26
C VAL A 25 16.33 8.66 -2.40
N ALA A 26 15.90 7.41 -2.41
CA ALA A 26 16.25 6.46 -3.46
C ALA A 26 15.84 6.95 -4.87
N LEU A 27 14.64 7.52 -5.00
CA LEU A 27 14.16 8.08 -6.27
C LEU A 27 14.97 9.31 -6.70
N ILE A 28 15.32 10.19 -5.75
CA ILE A 28 16.15 11.38 -6.01
C ILE A 28 17.55 10.95 -6.46
N GLU A 29 18.19 10.03 -5.74
CA GLU A 29 19.51 9.48 -6.08
C GLU A 29 19.51 8.84 -7.48
N ALA A 30 18.47 8.06 -7.82
CA ALA A 30 18.34 7.45 -9.13
C ALA A 30 18.20 8.47 -10.26
N ALA A 31 17.38 9.51 -10.07
CA ALA A 31 17.23 10.59 -11.05
C ALA A 31 18.51 11.41 -11.21
N ALA A 32 19.15 11.76 -10.09
CA ALA A 32 20.41 12.51 -10.07
C ALA A 32 21.51 11.73 -10.80
N LYS A 33 21.62 10.43 -10.56
CA LYS A 33 22.55 9.53 -11.27
C LYS A 33 22.26 9.47 -12.78
N LYS A 34 20.98 9.41 -13.17
CA LYS A 34 20.58 9.39 -14.59
C LYS A 34 21.04 10.64 -15.34
N TRP A 35 20.99 11.80 -14.70
CA TRP A 35 21.32 13.08 -15.33
C TRP A 35 22.72 13.61 -15.01
N GLY A 36 23.48 12.92 -14.14
CA GLY A 36 24.81 13.35 -13.72
C GLY A 36 24.81 14.66 -12.93
N VAL A 37 23.74 14.92 -12.17
CA VAL A 37 23.58 16.13 -11.34
C VAL A 37 23.65 15.80 -9.85
N SER A 38 23.79 16.82 -8.99
CA SER A 38 23.73 16.61 -7.54
C SER A 38 22.31 16.23 -7.09
N PRO A 39 22.14 15.22 -6.20
CA PRO A 39 20.86 14.92 -5.55
C PRO A 39 20.19 16.13 -4.89
N ASP A 40 20.97 17.07 -4.37
CA ASP A 40 20.44 18.28 -3.70
C ASP A 40 19.76 19.25 -4.68
N SER A 41 20.05 19.13 -5.98
CA SER A 41 19.41 19.91 -7.04
C SER A 41 18.07 19.31 -7.50
N CYS A 42 17.67 18.20 -6.90
CA CYS A 42 16.54 17.39 -7.32
C CYS A 42 15.44 17.36 -6.26
N VAL A 43 14.19 17.43 -6.70
CA VAL A 43 13.01 17.44 -5.83
C VAL A 43 12.01 16.38 -6.28
N ALA A 44 11.65 15.48 -5.38
CA ALA A 44 10.59 14.50 -5.59
C ALA A 44 9.22 15.08 -5.22
N ARG A 45 8.35 15.27 -6.21
CA ARG A 45 7.03 15.88 -6.06
C ARG A 45 6.03 15.36 -7.09
N GLY A 46 4.79 15.12 -6.65
CA GLY A 46 3.67 14.86 -7.57
C GLY A 46 3.83 13.62 -8.44
N GLY A 47 4.51 12.57 -7.95
CA GLY A 47 4.76 11.36 -8.73
C GLY A 47 5.99 11.45 -9.67
N ARG A 48 6.80 12.50 -9.56
CA ARG A 48 7.98 12.74 -10.39
C ARG A 48 9.17 13.23 -9.57
N VAL A 49 10.36 13.08 -10.11
CA VAL A 49 11.56 13.80 -9.66
C VAL A 49 11.89 14.88 -10.68
N VAL A 50 12.13 16.09 -10.20
CA VAL A 50 12.46 17.27 -11.02
C VAL A 50 13.85 17.78 -10.62
N CYS A 51 14.76 17.93 -11.57
CA CYS A 51 16.07 18.55 -11.38
C CYS A 51 16.24 19.68 -12.41
N GLY A 52 16.05 20.94 -11.99
CA GLY A 52 16.05 22.09 -12.89
C GLY A 52 14.94 22.03 -13.95
N LYS A 53 15.31 21.86 -15.23
CA LYS A 53 14.36 21.74 -16.36
C LYS A 53 14.02 20.29 -16.73
N GLN A 54 14.64 19.31 -16.06
CA GLN A 54 14.43 17.90 -16.34
C GLN A 54 13.45 17.32 -15.32
N GLU A 55 12.53 16.49 -15.79
CA GLU A 55 11.62 15.72 -14.94
C GLU A 55 11.50 14.27 -15.43
N ILE A 56 11.23 13.36 -14.50
CA ILE A 56 11.01 11.95 -14.76
C ILE A 56 9.99 11.39 -13.78
N SER A 57 9.07 10.54 -14.23
CA SER A 57 8.10 9.93 -13.33
C SER A 57 8.73 8.84 -12.45
N TYR A 58 8.11 8.57 -11.29
CA TYR A 58 8.52 7.47 -10.43
C TYR A 58 8.42 6.12 -11.15
N ALA A 59 7.41 5.93 -12.00
CA ALA A 59 7.24 4.71 -12.78
C ALA A 59 8.44 4.48 -13.71
N GLU A 60 8.86 5.50 -14.45
CA GLU A 60 10.04 5.43 -15.32
C GLU A 60 11.35 5.22 -14.53
N LEU A 61 11.49 5.83 -13.35
CA LEU A 61 12.65 5.57 -12.50
C LEU A 61 12.71 4.12 -12.05
N VAL A 62 11.58 3.56 -11.62
CA VAL A 62 11.50 2.17 -11.17
C VAL A 62 11.81 1.20 -12.31
N THR A 63 11.32 1.45 -13.53
CA THR A 63 11.65 0.61 -14.70
C THR A 63 13.12 0.68 -15.09
N LEU A 64 13.82 1.79 -14.81
CA LEU A 64 15.26 1.92 -15.01
C LEU A 64 16.09 1.21 -13.93
N GLY A 65 15.46 0.73 -12.85
CA GLY A 65 16.10 0.01 -11.76
C GLY A 65 16.52 0.93 -10.61
N VAL A 66 15.71 0.93 -9.54
CA VAL A 66 16.06 1.55 -8.26
C VAL A 66 16.49 0.45 -7.29
N THR A 67 17.78 0.39 -6.98
CA THR A 67 18.39 -0.69 -6.18
C THR A 67 18.96 -0.21 -4.84
N ARG A 68 18.59 1.00 -4.39
CA ARG A 68 19.10 1.56 -3.13
C ARG A 68 18.52 0.79 -1.94
N GLU A 69 19.40 0.17 -1.17
CA GLU A 69 19.07 -0.47 0.11
C GLU A 69 19.48 0.44 1.26
N PHE A 70 18.78 0.40 2.39
CA PHE A 70 19.12 1.20 3.57
C PHE A 70 19.32 0.29 4.78
N SER A 71 20.40 0.50 5.52
CA SER A 71 20.58 -0.08 6.84
C SER A 71 19.60 0.53 7.85
N GLU A 72 19.39 -0.14 8.98
CA GLU A 72 18.53 0.37 10.05
C GLU A 72 19.02 1.73 10.59
N ALA A 73 20.35 1.91 10.69
CA ALA A 73 20.95 3.16 11.13
C ALA A 73 20.69 4.30 10.13
N GLU A 74 20.85 4.04 8.83
CA GLU A 74 20.54 5.03 7.79
C GLU A 74 19.06 5.41 7.82
N LEU A 75 18.16 4.42 7.88
CA LEU A 75 16.72 4.68 7.94
C LEU A 75 16.37 5.61 9.10
N LYS A 76 16.98 5.42 10.29
CA LYS A 76 16.73 6.26 11.48
C LYS A 76 17.30 7.67 11.34
N ALA A 77 18.37 7.83 10.57
CA ALA A 77 19.01 9.13 10.34
C ALA A 77 18.35 9.95 9.22
N LEU A 78 17.51 9.34 8.37
CA LEU A 78 16.88 10.05 7.26
C LEU A 78 15.95 11.18 7.75
N PRO A 79 16.05 12.38 7.16
CA PRO A 79 15.18 13.48 7.53
C PRO A 79 13.73 13.21 7.08
N LEU A 80 12.83 13.23 8.06
CA LEU A 80 11.39 13.19 7.81
C LEU A 80 10.91 14.57 7.36
N LYS A 81 9.80 14.59 6.60
CA LYS A 81 9.14 15.86 6.26
C LYS A 81 8.54 16.46 7.52
N ALA A 82 8.60 17.79 7.65
CA ALA A 82 7.83 18.48 8.66
C ALA A 82 6.33 18.36 8.34
N ASP A 83 5.49 18.41 9.38
CA ASP A 83 4.04 18.30 9.22
C ASP A 83 3.46 19.36 8.27
N ALA A 84 4.03 20.58 8.30
CA ALA A 84 3.65 21.68 7.40
C ALA A 84 3.89 21.37 5.91
N ASP A 85 4.86 20.50 5.60
CA ASP A 85 5.21 20.10 4.23
C ASP A 85 4.37 18.92 3.71
N LEU A 86 3.59 18.27 4.59
CA LEU A 86 2.65 17.24 4.19
C LEU A 86 1.54 17.87 3.34
N ARG A 87 1.22 17.25 2.21
CA ARG A 87 0.26 17.80 1.23
C ARG A 87 -1.08 17.08 1.18
N LEU A 88 -1.15 15.85 1.68
CA LEU A 88 -2.35 15.02 1.65
C LEU A 88 -2.87 14.72 3.05
N VAL A 89 -1.96 14.57 4.01
CA VAL A 89 -2.31 14.25 5.41
C VAL A 89 -2.84 15.51 6.10
N GLY A 90 -3.99 15.37 6.77
CA GLY A 90 -4.65 16.46 7.47
C GLY A 90 -5.30 17.51 6.56
N LYS A 91 -5.38 17.27 5.25
CA LYS A 91 -5.98 18.21 4.29
C LYS A 91 -7.29 17.66 3.73
N PRO A 92 -8.27 18.53 3.43
CA PRO A 92 -9.47 18.13 2.72
C PRO A 92 -9.08 17.75 1.29
N VAL A 93 -9.10 16.45 1.01
CA VAL A 93 -8.82 15.89 -0.32
C VAL A 93 -10.00 15.04 -0.76
N THR A 94 -10.28 15.02 -2.06
CA THR A 94 -11.34 14.19 -2.62
C THR A 94 -10.87 12.75 -2.68
N SER A 95 -11.62 11.85 -2.04
CA SER A 95 -11.34 10.42 -2.14
C SER A 95 -11.78 9.92 -3.51
N LEU A 96 -10.90 9.20 -4.20
CA LEU A 96 -11.10 8.75 -5.57
C LEU A 96 -12.12 7.60 -5.69
N ASP A 97 -12.42 6.94 -4.57
CA ASP A 97 -13.27 5.75 -4.50
C ASP A 97 -14.73 6.06 -4.12
N ILE A 98 -15.06 7.29 -3.72
CA ILE A 98 -16.41 7.66 -3.26
C ILE A 98 -17.44 7.40 -4.36
N ALA A 99 -17.19 7.89 -5.58
CA ALA A 99 -18.14 7.76 -6.68
C ALA A 99 -18.52 6.29 -6.90
N ASN A 100 -17.52 5.42 -7.11
CA ASN A 100 -17.72 3.99 -7.35
C ASN A 100 -18.42 3.29 -6.18
N LYS A 101 -18.13 3.70 -4.94
CA LYS A 101 -18.78 3.14 -3.74
C LYS A 101 -20.24 3.55 -3.63
N THR A 102 -20.59 4.75 -4.10
CA THR A 102 -21.98 5.25 -4.04
C THR A 102 -22.84 4.82 -5.22
N THR A 103 -22.25 4.55 -6.38
CA THR A 103 -22.97 4.10 -7.58
C THR A 103 -23.15 2.58 -7.62
N GLY A 104 -22.39 1.84 -6.82
CA GLY A 104 -22.39 0.37 -6.84
C GLY A 104 -21.40 -0.23 -7.85
N ASP A 105 -20.56 0.59 -8.48
CA ASP A 105 -19.56 0.15 -9.45
C ASP A 105 -18.29 -0.44 -8.79
N ALA A 106 -18.12 -0.26 -7.48
CA ALA A 106 -17.01 -0.82 -6.74
C ALA A 106 -17.12 -2.36 -6.67
N VAL A 107 -16.09 -3.05 -7.17
CA VAL A 107 -15.98 -4.52 -7.08
C VAL A 107 -15.31 -4.89 -5.76
N PHE A 108 -16.04 -5.54 -4.86
CA PHE A 108 -15.50 -6.13 -3.63
C PHE A 108 -15.12 -7.59 -3.86
N GLY A 109 -14.40 -8.19 -2.91
CA GLY A 109 -13.94 -9.58 -3.04
C GLY A 109 -15.05 -10.60 -3.27
N ILE A 110 -16.27 -10.32 -2.79
CA ILE A 110 -17.46 -11.16 -3.01
C ILE A 110 -18.07 -11.00 -4.42
N ASP A 111 -17.82 -9.88 -5.08
CA ASP A 111 -18.32 -9.56 -6.42
C ASP A 111 -17.39 -10.11 -7.51
N ALA A 112 -16.15 -10.44 -7.16
CA ALA A 112 -15.18 -10.99 -8.09
C ALA A 112 -15.69 -12.28 -8.76
N ARG A 113 -15.44 -12.41 -10.06
CA ARG A 113 -15.74 -13.59 -10.87
C ARG A 113 -14.54 -13.89 -11.74
N VAL A 114 -14.11 -15.15 -11.77
CA VAL A 114 -13.06 -15.65 -12.66
C VAL A 114 -13.56 -16.90 -13.39
N GLU A 115 -13.07 -17.14 -14.59
CA GLU A 115 -13.43 -18.33 -15.36
C GLU A 115 -13.01 -19.60 -14.60
N GLY A 116 -13.93 -20.57 -14.46
CA GLY A 116 -13.68 -21.80 -13.71
C GLY A 116 -13.68 -21.66 -12.18
N MET A 117 -14.17 -20.55 -11.62
CA MET A 117 -14.23 -20.35 -10.16
C MET A 117 -15.08 -21.44 -9.48
N VAL A 118 -14.51 -22.10 -8.47
CA VAL A 118 -15.23 -23.02 -7.58
C VAL A 118 -15.68 -22.28 -6.32
N TYR A 119 -16.83 -22.66 -5.78
CA TYR A 119 -17.39 -22.09 -4.56
C TYR A 119 -17.13 -23.03 -3.39
N ALA A 120 -16.62 -22.49 -2.28
CA ALA A 120 -16.37 -23.24 -1.05
C ALA A 120 -17.16 -22.64 0.11
N SER A 121 -17.60 -23.50 1.02
CA SER A 121 -18.19 -23.10 2.30
C SER A 121 -17.39 -23.75 3.42
N PRO A 122 -16.98 -23.01 4.47
CA PRO A 122 -16.33 -23.62 5.61
C PRO A 122 -17.32 -24.55 6.33
N LEU A 123 -16.93 -25.82 6.51
CA LEU A 123 -17.64 -26.71 7.41
C LEU A 123 -17.28 -26.31 8.84
N LEU A 124 -18.17 -25.56 9.48
CA LEU A 124 -18.01 -25.20 10.88
C LEU A 124 -18.27 -26.44 11.74
N PRO A 125 -17.46 -26.72 12.77
CA PRO A 125 -17.74 -27.82 13.67
C PRO A 125 -19.14 -27.63 14.31
N PRO A 126 -19.95 -28.69 14.46
CA PRO A 126 -21.28 -28.59 15.06
C PRO A 126 -21.23 -28.31 16.58
N THR A 127 -20.04 -28.01 17.10
CA THR A 127 -19.77 -27.92 18.54
C THR A 127 -19.72 -26.46 18.95
N ARG A 128 -20.47 -26.13 19.99
CA ARG A 128 -20.33 -24.85 20.70
C ARG A 128 -19.77 -25.20 22.07
N TYR A 129 -18.62 -24.62 22.44
CA TYR A 129 -18.00 -24.82 23.76
C TYR A 129 -17.61 -26.28 24.11
N GLY A 130 -17.19 -27.08 23.12
CA GLY A 130 -16.65 -28.43 23.37
C GLY A 130 -17.69 -29.53 23.59
N VAL A 131 -18.99 -29.22 23.47
CA VAL A 131 -20.06 -30.22 23.42
C VAL A 131 -20.38 -30.47 21.96
N GLY A 132 -20.12 -31.69 21.46
CA GLY A 132 -20.31 -32.04 20.06
C GLY A 132 -21.32 -33.15 19.84
N ALA A 133 -22.03 -33.05 18.71
CA ALA A 133 -22.63 -34.19 18.02
C ALA A 133 -21.70 -34.58 16.87
N ASP A 134 -21.63 -35.87 16.56
CA ASP A 134 -20.85 -36.38 15.41
C ASP A 134 -21.38 -35.77 14.11
N ALA A 135 -20.56 -34.98 13.42
CA ALA A 135 -20.89 -34.49 12.08
C ALA A 135 -20.41 -35.52 11.05
N GLU A 136 -21.34 -36.34 10.56
CA GLU A 136 -21.10 -37.15 9.37
C GLU A 136 -21.03 -36.26 8.13
N LEU A 137 -20.07 -36.53 7.24
CA LEU A 137 -19.94 -35.91 5.92
C LEU A 137 -21.06 -36.41 5.00
N THR A 138 -22.32 -36.10 5.33
CA THR A 138 -23.42 -36.32 4.39
C THR A 138 -23.22 -35.36 3.23
N GLN A 139 -23.15 -35.88 2.01
CA GLN A 139 -22.93 -35.13 0.77
C GLN A 139 -23.83 -33.89 0.74
N LEU A 140 -23.25 -32.72 0.98
CA LEU A 140 -23.94 -31.45 0.77
C LEU A 140 -24.32 -31.39 -0.71
N PRO A 141 -25.58 -31.04 -1.06
CA PRO A 141 -25.97 -30.90 -2.46
C PRO A 141 -25.01 -29.90 -3.11
N ARG A 142 -24.47 -30.26 -4.29
CA ARG A 142 -23.63 -29.35 -5.06
C ARG A 142 -24.44 -28.07 -5.30
N CYS A 143 -23.98 -26.96 -4.74
CA CYS A 143 -24.55 -25.66 -5.07
C CYS A 143 -24.38 -25.45 -6.58
N HIS A 144 -25.50 -25.24 -7.27
CA HIS A 144 -25.55 -24.91 -8.69
C HIS A 144 -24.88 -23.58 -9.01
#